data_AF-A0A1G6VDH6-F1
#
_entry.id   AF-A0A1G6VDH6-F1
#
_cell.length_a   1.000
_cell.length_b   1.000
_cell.length_c   1.000
_cell.angle_alpha   90.00
_cell.angle_beta   90.00
_cell.angle_gamma   90.00
#
_symmetry.space_group_name_H-M   'P 1'
#
loop_
_entity.id
_entity.type
_entity.pdbx_description
1 polymer ?
#
loop_
_entity_poly.entity_id
_entity_poly.type
_entity_poly.pdbx_seq_one_letter_code
_entity_poly.pdbx_strand_id
1 'polypeptide(L)'
;MLLNPCRASDPMLLDFTDDGRPTARHLDQPGRRFRAETSIRLYHLDHTDLVEHRRLLAIELNEKIDAANELYDRVDTGDLAIDRSYNSHVRDLKNAMAERAELSAFARKIVAGRRDLPWVEELFLI
;
A
#
# COMPACT_ATOMS: atom_id res chain seq x y z
N MET A 1 -3.19 -9.04 -25.13
CA MET A 1 -3.69 -7.67 -24.85
C MET A 1 -3.13 -7.22 -23.51
N LEU A 2 -2.59 -6.00 -23.41
CA LEU A 2 -1.97 -5.48 -22.18
C LEU A 2 -3.01 -4.96 -21.19
N LEU A 3 -2.56 -4.61 -19.98
CA LEU A 3 -3.32 -3.79 -19.03
C LEU A 3 -3.50 -2.38 -19.58
N ASN A 4 -4.73 -1.90 -19.58
CA ASN A 4 -5.05 -0.53 -19.94
C ASN A 4 -5.22 0.30 -18.65
N PRO A 5 -4.32 1.24 -18.34
CA PRO A 5 -4.43 2.05 -17.12
C PRO A 5 -5.70 2.93 -17.10
N CYS A 6 -6.28 3.26 -18.26
CA CYS A 6 -7.54 4.01 -18.34
C CYS A 6 -8.78 3.15 -18.04
N ARG A 7 -8.63 1.83 -17.96
CA ARG A 7 -9.71 0.91 -17.57
C ARG A 7 -9.56 0.60 -16.09
N ALA A 8 -10.46 1.12 -15.26
CA ALA A 8 -10.41 1.01 -13.80
C ALA A 8 -10.16 -0.42 -13.25
N SER A 9 -10.67 -1.45 -13.93
CA SER A 9 -10.50 -2.85 -13.50
C SER A 9 -9.12 -3.45 -13.80
N ASP A 10 -8.37 -2.89 -14.76
CA ASP A 10 -7.13 -3.51 -15.25
C ASP A 10 -5.95 -3.35 -14.26
N PRO A 11 -5.74 -2.18 -13.61
CA PRO A 11 -4.74 -2.07 -12.54
C PRO A 11 -4.95 -3.06 -11.39
N MET A 12 -6.19 -3.48 -11.13
CA MET A 12 -6.51 -4.47 -10.10
C MET A 12 -6.01 -5.89 -10.43
N LEU A 13 -5.51 -6.13 -11.64
CA LEU A 13 -4.88 -7.40 -12.01
C LEU A 13 -3.42 -7.48 -11.53
N LEU A 14 -2.86 -6.36 -11.09
CA LEU A 14 -1.55 -6.29 -10.46
C LEU A 14 -1.67 -6.47 -8.95
N ASP A 15 -0.64 -7.09 -8.41
CA ASP A 15 -0.31 -7.09 -6.99
C ASP A 15 1.19 -6.85 -6.87
N PHE A 16 1.71 -6.85 -5.65
CA PHE A 16 3.12 -6.69 -5.37
C PHE A 16 3.58 -7.75 -4.37
N THR A 17 4.87 -7.99 -4.26
CA THR A 17 5.45 -8.70 -3.12
C THR A 17 5.77 -7.69 -2.02
N ASP A 18 6.11 -8.19 -0.82
CA ASP A 18 6.50 -7.33 0.29
C ASP A 18 7.81 -6.56 -0.03
N ASP A 19 8.68 -7.15 -0.85
CA ASP A 19 9.89 -6.51 -1.41
C ASP A 19 9.62 -5.49 -2.54
N GLY A 20 8.35 -5.17 -2.85
CA GLY A 20 8.00 -4.17 -3.87
C GLY A 20 8.01 -4.64 -5.32
N ARG A 21 8.29 -5.93 -5.59
CA ARG A 21 8.23 -6.46 -6.97
C ARG A 21 6.78 -6.62 -7.41
N PRO A 22 6.41 -6.19 -8.63
CA PRO A 22 5.05 -6.41 -9.11
C PRO A 22 4.84 -7.89 -9.46
N THR A 23 3.61 -8.36 -9.29
CA THR A 23 3.19 -9.72 -9.63
C THR A 23 1.75 -9.73 -10.14
N ALA A 24 1.33 -10.85 -10.72
CA ALA A 24 -0.06 -11.06 -11.11
C ALA A 24 -0.90 -11.43 -9.88
N ARG A 25 -2.03 -10.75 -9.68
CA ARG A 25 -2.95 -11.04 -8.57
C ARG A 25 -3.64 -12.40 -8.68
N HIS A 26 -4.05 -12.78 -9.89
CA HIS A 26 -4.86 -13.99 -10.14
C HIS A 26 -4.02 -15.06 -10.83
N LEU A 27 -3.26 -15.83 -10.04
CA LEU A 27 -2.37 -16.88 -10.55
C LEU A 27 -3.13 -18.07 -11.14
N ASP A 28 -4.35 -18.31 -10.67
CA ASP A 28 -5.28 -19.37 -11.07
C ASP A 28 -6.06 -19.06 -12.36
N GLN A 29 -5.98 -17.83 -12.88
CA GLN A 29 -6.70 -17.40 -14.08
C GLN A 29 -5.71 -17.08 -15.20
N PRO A 30 -5.37 -18.05 -16.07
CA PRO A 30 -4.27 -17.93 -17.03
C PRO A 30 -4.36 -16.68 -17.92
N GLY A 31 -5.57 -16.33 -18.35
CA GLY A 31 -5.81 -15.12 -19.16
C GLY A 31 -5.49 -13.83 -18.39
N ARG A 32 -5.90 -13.71 -17.12
CA ARG A 32 -5.61 -12.52 -16.31
C ARG A 32 -4.14 -12.46 -15.92
N ARG A 33 -3.57 -13.60 -15.52
CA ARG A 33 -2.15 -13.77 -15.22
C ARG A 33 -1.26 -13.34 -16.39
N PHE A 34 -1.51 -13.88 -17.57
CA PHE A 34 -0.72 -13.58 -18.77
C PHE A 34 -0.75 -12.08 -19.11
N ARG A 35 -1.91 -11.43 -18.96
CA ARG A 35 -2.03 -9.99 -19.18
C ARG A 35 -1.19 -9.17 -18.21
N ALA A 36 -1.25 -9.50 -16.91
CA ALA A 36 -0.48 -8.82 -15.88
C ALA A 36 1.04 -9.03 -16.05
N GLU A 37 1.49 -10.27 -16.19
CA GLU A 37 2.92 -10.60 -16.38
C GLU A 37 3.50 -9.96 -17.66
N THR A 38 2.73 -9.98 -18.75
CA THR A 38 3.15 -9.34 -20.00
C THR A 38 3.25 -7.82 -19.84
N SER A 39 2.32 -7.19 -19.13
CA SER A 39 2.39 -5.75 -18.83
C SER A 39 3.52 -5.38 -17.88
N ILE A 40 3.81 -6.19 -16.86
CA ILE A 40 4.96 -5.97 -15.99
C ILE A 40 6.24 -5.89 -16.83
N ARG A 41 6.45 -6.88 -17.70
CA ARG A 41 7.64 -6.95 -18.57
C ARG A 41 7.71 -5.81 -19.56
N LEU A 42 6.61 -5.49 -20.25
CA LEU A 42 6.62 -4.50 -21.34
C LEU A 42 6.53 -3.05 -20.86
N TYR A 43 5.95 -2.79 -19.69
CA TYR A 43 5.93 -1.47 -19.07
C TYR A 43 7.05 -1.28 -18.05
N HIS A 44 7.94 -2.27 -17.90
CA HIS A 44 9.07 -2.23 -16.97
C HIS A 44 8.66 -1.87 -15.53
N LEU A 45 7.53 -2.42 -15.07
CA LEU A 45 6.99 -2.14 -13.72
C LEU A 45 7.86 -2.73 -12.60
N ASP A 46 8.81 -3.59 -12.97
CA ASP A 46 9.83 -4.26 -12.16
C ASP A 46 11.23 -3.62 -12.33
N HIS A 47 11.33 -2.44 -12.94
CA HIS A 47 12.59 -1.68 -13.00
C HIS A 47 13.16 -1.43 -11.61
N THR A 48 14.48 -1.60 -11.46
CA THR A 48 15.19 -1.60 -10.17
C THR A 48 14.85 -0.38 -9.32
N ASP A 49 14.85 0.82 -9.90
CA ASP A 49 14.56 2.06 -9.17
C ASP A 49 13.13 2.07 -8.60
N LEU A 50 12.16 1.52 -9.35
CA LEU A 50 10.76 1.47 -8.93
C LEU A 50 10.53 0.41 -7.85
N VAL A 51 11.27 -0.70 -7.92
CA VAL A 51 11.27 -1.73 -6.88
C VAL A 51 11.89 -1.18 -5.60
N GLU A 52 13.02 -0.48 -5.68
CA GLU A 52 13.66 0.12 -4.51
C GLU A 52 12.81 1.24 -3.91
N HIS A 53 12.17 2.08 -4.72
CA HIS A 53 11.25 3.10 -4.22
C HIS A 53 10.09 2.47 -3.44
N ARG A 54 9.47 1.40 -3.97
CA ARG A 54 8.43 0.66 -3.23
C ARG A 54 8.99 0.03 -1.95
N ARG A 55 10.19 -0.55 -1.98
CA ARG A 55 10.81 -1.13 -0.79
C ARG A 55 11.04 -0.09 0.31
N LEU A 56 11.57 1.09 -0.03
CA LEU A 56 11.75 2.19 0.93
C LEU A 56 10.40 2.68 1.49
N LEU A 57 9.40 2.82 0.63
CA LEU A 57 8.04 3.16 1.05
C LEU A 57 7.45 2.11 2.00
N ALA A 58 7.66 0.82 1.75
CA ALA A 58 7.19 -0.24 2.65
C ALA A 58 7.84 -0.14 4.04
N ILE A 59 9.14 0.16 4.11
CA ILE A 59 9.85 0.38 5.38
C ILE A 59 9.23 1.56 6.11
N GLU A 60 9.11 2.72 5.46
CA GLU A 60 8.54 3.93 6.05
C GLU A 60 7.11 3.71 6.57
N LEU A 61 6.25 3.04 5.78
CA LEU A 61 4.87 2.79 6.18
C LEU A 61 4.80 1.86 7.39
N ASN A 62 5.62 0.81 7.45
CA ASN A 62 5.66 -0.08 8.61
C ASN A 62 6.17 0.63 9.87
N GLU A 63 7.22 1.45 9.76
CA GLU A 63 7.71 2.27 10.88
C GLU A 63 6.63 3.20 11.42
N LYS A 64 5.84 3.84 10.54
CA LYS A 64 4.71 4.69 10.95
C LYS A 64 3.58 3.88 11.59
N ILE A 65 3.30 2.67 11.08
CA ILE A 65 2.29 1.78 11.67
C ILE A 65 2.71 1.36 13.07
N ASP A 66 3.96 0.93 13.25
CA ASP A 66 4.47 0.48 14.53
C ASP A 66 4.49 1.62 15.55
N ALA A 67 4.95 2.81 15.16
CA ALA A 67 4.92 4.01 16.01
C ALA A 67 3.49 4.44 16.39
N ALA A 68 2.55 4.39 15.46
CA ALA A 68 1.14 4.67 15.76
C ALA A 68 0.56 3.63 16.71
N ASN A 69 0.90 2.36 16.53
CA ASN A 69 0.40 1.26 17.33
C ASN A 69 0.88 1.34 18.79
N GLU A 70 2.13 1.74 19.03
CA GLU A 70 2.67 1.96 20.38
C GLU A 70 1.93 3.08 21.14
N LEU A 71 1.35 4.03 20.41
CA LEU A 71 0.59 5.15 20.99
C LEU A 71 -0.89 4.84 21.16
N TYR A 72 -1.42 3.85 20.42
CA TYR A 72 -2.85 3.63 20.25
C TYR A 72 -3.60 3.46 21.59
N ASP A 73 -3.08 2.65 22.51
CA ASP A 73 -3.70 2.40 23.82
C ASP A 73 -3.74 3.66 24.74
N ARG A 74 -2.98 4.70 24.38
CA ARG A 74 -2.87 5.95 25.14
C ARG A 74 -3.57 7.12 24.44
N VAL A 75 -4.19 6.89 23.29
CA VAL A 75 -5.03 7.89 22.64
C VAL A 75 -6.27 8.13 23.51
N ASP A 76 -6.74 9.38 23.54
CA ASP A 76 -7.91 9.82 24.32
C ASP A 76 -7.77 9.71 25.85
N THR A 77 -6.56 9.49 26.38
CA THR A 77 -6.30 9.55 27.84
C THR A 77 -6.16 10.99 28.36
N GLY A 78 -6.27 11.99 27.47
CA GLY A 78 -6.16 13.43 27.78
C GLY A 78 -4.76 14.02 27.60
N ASP A 79 -3.79 13.23 27.10
CA ASP A 79 -2.46 13.73 26.75
C ASP A 79 -2.43 14.21 25.29
N LEU A 80 -2.58 15.52 25.10
CA LEU A 80 -2.62 16.16 23.78
C LEU A 80 -1.36 15.92 22.94
N ALA A 81 -0.21 15.61 23.55
CA ALA A 81 1.01 15.32 22.80
C ALA A 81 0.93 13.94 22.13
N ILE A 82 0.39 12.95 22.85
CA ILE A 82 0.15 11.59 22.32
C ILE A 82 -0.86 11.66 21.18
N ASP A 83 -2.02 12.29 21.42
CA ASP A 83 -3.08 12.39 20.43
C ASP A 83 -2.56 13.06 19.14
N ARG A 84 -1.76 14.12 19.29
CA ARG A 84 -1.16 14.81 18.13
C ARG A 84 -0.18 13.92 17.38
N SER A 85 0.67 13.19 18.09
CA SER A 85 1.67 12.30 17.48
C SER A 85 1.00 11.15 16.73
N TYR A 86 0.05 10.46 17.36
CA TYR A 86 -0.75 9.39 16.75
C TYR A 86 -1.46 9.89 15.48
N ASN A 87 -2.16 11.02 15.58
CA ASN A 87 -2.86 11.61 14.44
C ASN A 87 -1.92 12.03 13.30
N SER A 88 -0.67 12.38 13.60
CA SER A 88 0.33 12.67 12.57
C SER A 88 0.68 11.42 11.76
N HIS A 89 0.96 10.30 12.43
CA HIS A 89 1.25 9.03 11.76
C HIS A 89 0.06 8.55 10.92
N VAL A 90 -1.16 8.60 11.48
CA VAL A 90 -2.39 8.24 10.76
C VAL A 90 -2.59 9.12 9.52
N ARG A 91 -2.33 10.43 9.62
CA ARG A 91 -2.44 11.36 8.48
C ARG A 91 -1.44 11.01 7.38
N ASP A 92 -0.19 10.70 7.74
CA ASP A 92 0.83 10.32 6.77
C ASP A 92 0.46 9.04 6.01
N LEU A 93 -0.05 8.02 6.73
CA LEU A 93 -0.54 6.79 6.12
C LEU A 93 -1.71 7.06 5.15
N LYS A 94 -2.69 7.88 5.56
CA LYS A 94 -3.80 8.28 4.68
C LYS A 94 -3.33 9.02 3.43
N ASN A 95 -2.35 9.91 3.58
CA ASN A 95 -1.76 10.63 2.45
C ASN A 95 -1.07 9.67 1.47
N ALA A 96 -0.30 8.70 1.96
CA ALA A 96 0.35 7.70 1.11
C ALA A 96 -0.66 6.80 0.38
N MET A 97 -1.81 6.51 1.00
CA MET A 97 -2.89 5.71 0.40
C MET A 97 -3.83 6.50 -0.54
N ALA A 98 -3.70 7.82 -0.61
CA ALA A 98 -4.57 8.65 -1.42
C ALA A 98 -4.42 8.32 -2.92
N GLU A 99 -5.51 8.32 -3.68
CA GLU A 99 -5.49 7.88 -5.10
C GLU A 99 -4.45 8.62 -5.96
N ARG A 100 -4.21 9.90 -5.65
CA ARG A 100 -3.26 10.76 -6.36
C ARG A 100 -1.81 10.65 -5.86
N ALA A 101 -1.58 9.94 -4.75
CA ALA A 101 -0.24 9.74 -4.25
C ALA A 101 0.52 8.76 -5.15
N GLU A 102 1.82 9.00 -5.29
CA GLU A 102 2.70 8.08 -5.99
C GLU A 102 2.67 6.72 -5.30
N LEU A 103 2.60 5.64 -6.08
CA LEU A 103 2.56 4.26 -5.56
C LEU A 103 1.41 3.98 -4.58
N SER A 104 0.32 4.75 -4.60
CA SER A 104 -0.80 4.60 -3.66
C SER A 104 -1.40 3.20 -3.60
N ALA A 105 -1.45 2.49 -4.73
CA ALA A 105 -1.89 1.10 -4.78
C ALA A 105 -0.98 0.16 -3.97
N PHE A 106 0.33 0.41 -4.00
CA PHE A 106 1.30 -0.33 -3.18
C PHE A 106 1.20 0.05 -1.71
N ALA A 107 1.07 1.35 -1.40
CA ALA A 107 0.87 1.80 -0.02
C ALA A 107 -0.38 1.16 0.62
N ARG A 108 -1.51 1.12 -0.10
CA ARG A 108 -2.73 0.44 0.34
C ARG A 108 -2.51 -1.04 0.61
N LYS A 109 -1.71 -1.74 -0.20
CA LYS A 109 -1.38 -3.16 0.02
C LYS A 109 -0.60 -3.34 1.33
N ILE A 110 0.44 -2.54 1.56
CA ILE A 110 1.26 -2.63 2.77
C ILE A 110 0.41 -2.36 4.03
N VAL A 111 -0.37 -1.28 4.02
CA VAL A 111 -1.26 -0.96 5.14
C VAL A 111 -2.35 -2.04 5.32
N ALA A 112 -2.88 -2.61 4.24
CA ALA A 112 -3.85 -3.70 4.32
C ALA A 112 -3.27 -4.98 4.93
N GLY A 113 -1.95 -5.19 4.84
CA GLY A 113 -1.25 -6.29 5.49
C GLY A 113 -1.24 -6.22 7.01
N ARG A 114 -1.58 -5.05 7.59
CA ARG A 114 -1.60 -4.79 9.05
C ARG A 114 -3.02 -4.61 9.61
N ARG A 115 -4.04 -5.10 8.90
CA ARG A 115 -5.45 -5.04 9.32
C ARG A 115 -5.78 -5.91 10.54
N ASP A 116 -4.81 -6.66 11.06
CA ASP A 116 -4.88 -7.28 12.38
C ASP A 116 -4.94 -6.24 13.51
N LEU A 117 -4.46 -5.01 13.26
CA LEU A 117 -4.58 -3.88 14.17
C LEU A 117 -5.96 -3.19 13.98
N PRO A 118 -6.77 -3.02 15.04
CA PRO A 118 -8.14 -2.48 14.91
C PRO A 118 -8.20 -1.11 14.23
N TRP A 119 -7.30 -0.20 14.57
CA TRP A 119 -7.27 1.15 14.02
C TRP A 119 -6.81 1.21 12.56
N VAL A 120 -6.11 0.19 12.07
CA VAL A 120 -5.70 0.12 10.67
C VAL A 120 -6.90 -0.18 9.77
N GLU A 121 -7.84 -1.02 10.21
CA GLU A 121 -9.07 -1.30 9.44
C GLU A 121 -9.91 -0.03 9.25
N GLU A 122 -9.96 0.85 10.25
CA GLU A 122 -10.67 2.13 10.18
C GLU A 122 -10.14 3.06 9.07
N LEU A 123 -8.88 2.90 8.65
CA LEU A 123 -8.29 3.67 7.54
C LEU A 123 -8.92 3.35 6.18
N PHE A 124 -9.62 2.22 6.07
CA PHE A 124 -10.26 1.77 4.83
C PHE A 124 -11.77 2.00 4.77
N LEU A 125 -12.37 2.51 5.86
CA LEU A 125 -13.82 2.77 5.96
C LEU A 125 -14.25 4.16 5.46
N ILE A 126 -13.30 4.97 4.96
CA ILE A 126 -13.49 6.36 4.53
C ILE A 126 -13.08 6.50 3.07
#